data_AF-A0A3D3CVJ8-F1
#
_entry.id   AF-A0A3D3CVJ8-F1
#
_cell.length_a   1.000
_cell.length_b   1.000
_cell.length_c   1.000
_cell.angle_alpha   90.00
_cell.angle_beta   90.00
_cell.angle_gamma   90.00
#
_symmetry.space_group_name_H-M   'P 1'
#
loop_
_entity.id
_entity.type
_entity.pdbx_description
1 polymer ?
#
loop_
_entity_poly.entity_id
_entity_poly.type
_entity_poly.pdbx_seq_one_letter_code
_entity_poly.pdbx_strand_id
1 'polypeptide(L)'
;MHMTRKTAGTFLIFLCLASSISLIAQNSMPLPRSVPETEGVSSAGILRFIEAAEKSKNELHSFMFLRHGKVIAEGWWDPYKPDLKQSVYSLSKTFTSTAVGLAVSENRLKLTDKVISFFPNDLPDSISTFLGELTVKDLLTMSVGQEPDPTFAVASKNRDWVKGFLATPIVHKPGTVFLYNSLASFMLS
;
A
#
# COMPACT_ATOMS: atom_id res chain seq x y z
N MET A 1 -70.54 -28.73 -13.79
CA MET A 1 -69.35 -29.54 -14.12
C MET A 1 -68.19 -28.58 -14.34
N HIS A 2 -67.32 -28.52 -13.34
CA HIS A 2 -65.99 -27.92 -13.18
C HIS A 2 -65.50 -26.82 -14.16
N MET A 3 -65.38 -25.60 -13.64
CA MET A 3 -64.47 -24.55 -14.14
C MET A 3 -63.63 -23.99 -12.98
N THR A 4 -62.41 -24.50 -12.91
CA THR A 4 -61.12 -23.88 -12.50
C THR A 4 -61.12 -22.74 -11.45
N ARG A 5 -60.66 -23.08 -10.24
CA ARG A 5 -60.14 -22.13 -9.23
C ARG A 5 -58.76 -21.62 -9.67
N LYS A 6 -58.61 -20.31 -9.86
CA LYS A 6 -57.30 -19.63 -9.94
C LYS A 6 -56.79 -19.39 -8.52
N THR A 7 -55.67 -20.01 -8.15
CA THR A 7 -54.92 -19.72 -6.93
C THR A 7 -54.19 -18.38 -7.10
N ALA A 8 -54.51 -17.42 -6.24
CA ALA A 8 -53.76 -16.17 -6.10
C ALA A 8 -52.44 -16.47 -5.37
N GLY A 9 -51.32 -16.31 -6.05
CA GLY A 9 -49.99 -16.39 -5.44
C GLY A 9 -49.68 -15.08 -4.70
N THR A 10 -49.48 -15.18 -3.39
CA THR A 10 -49.03 -14.07 -2.56
C THR A 10 -47.54 -13.82 -2.83
N PHE A 11 -47.22 -12.71 -3.50
CA PHE A 11 -45.84 -12.23 -3.66
C PHE A 11 -45.41 -11.58 -2.34
N LEU A 12 -44.56 -12.26 -1.56
CA LEU A 12 -43.84 -11.67 -0.44
C LEU A 12 -42.70 -10.80 -1.01
N ILE A 13 -42.89 -9.49 -0.98
CA ILE A 13 -41.83 -8.51 -1.23
C ILE A 13 -40.93 -8.54 0.01
N PHE A 14 -39.76 -9.17 -0.12
CA PHE A 14 -38.67 -9.00 0.86
C PHE A 14 -38.15 -7.57 0.74
N LEU A 15 -38.56 -6.71 1.67
CA LEU A 15 -37.95 -5.41 1.87
C LEU A 15 -36.55 -5.65 2.47
N CYS A 16 -35.53 -5.75 1.61
CA CYS A 16 -34.15 -5.64 2.06
C CYS A 16 -33.96 -4.23 2.62
N LEU A 17 -34.04 -4.10 3.95
CA LEU A 17 -33.49 -2.97 4.68
C LEU A 17 -31.99 -2.98 4.42
N ALA A 18 -31.57 -2.31 3.35
CA ALA A 18 -30.20 -1.88 3.17
C ALA A 18 -29.90 -0.96 4.35
N SER A 19 -29.38 -1.55 5.42
CA SER A 19 -28.75 -0.80 6.49
C SER A 19 -27.57 -0.13 5.80
N SER A 20 -27.72 1.14 5.49
CA SER A 20 -26.61 2.01 5.15
C SER A 20 -25.69 1.97 6.35
N ILE A 21 -24.77 1.00 6.38
CA ILE A 21 -23.54 1.16 7.12
C ILE A 21 -22.89 2.30 6.35
N SER A 22 -23.19 3.52 6.76
CA SER A 22 -22.28 4.61 6.57
C SER A 22 -21.00 4.09 7.21
N LEU A 23 -20.09 3.58 6.37
CA LEU A 23 -18.69 3.57 6.72
C LEU A 23 -18.50 4.95 7.32
N ILE A 24 -18.09 5.02 8.58
CA ILE A 24 -17.51 6.25 9.10
C ILE A 24 -16.21 6.38 8.31
N ALA A 25 -16.34 6.75 7.02
CA ALA A 25 -15.29 7.34 6.25
C ALA A 25 -14.79 8.43 7.16
N GLN A 26 -13.50 8.32 7.55
CA GLN A 26 -12.85 9.17 8.52
C GLN A 26 -13.44 10.57 8.45
N ASN A 27 -14.24 10.95 9.45
CA ASN A 27 -14.48 12.36 9.70
C ASN A 27 -13.08 12.95 9.81
N SER A 28 -12.69 13.77 8.82
CA SER A 28 -11.38 14.38 8.72
C SER A 28 -11.27 15.45 9.79
N MET A 29 -11.25 15.01 11.05
CA MET A 29 -10.88 15.83 12.18
C MET A 29 -9.45 16.29 11.93
N PRO A 30 -9.19 17.60 11.83
CA PRO A 30 -7.84 18.08 11.69
C PRO A 30 -7.03 17.58 12.90
N LEU A 31 -5.78 17.19 12.66
CA LEU A 31 -4.86 16.79 13.74
C LEU A 31 -4.84 17.88 14.82
N PRO A 32 -4.91 17.57 16.12
CA PRO A 32 -4.85 18.60 17.15
C PRO A 32 -3.52 19.35 17.07
N ARG A 33 -3.53 20.66 17.36
CA ARG A 33 -2.32 21.49 17.41
C ARG A 33 -1.89 21.72 18.86
N SER A 34 -0.59 21.87 19.09
CA SER A 34 -0.01 22.26 20.39
C SER A 34 1.23 23.12 20.15
N VAL A 35 1.80 23.69 21.21
CA VAL A 35 3.09 24.38 21.14
C VAL A 35 4.22 23.40 21.48
N PRO A 36 5.40 23.52 20.84
CA PRO A 36 6.52 22.60 21.08
C PRO A 36 6.83 22.37 22.55
N GLU A 37 6.90 23.44 23.35
CA GLU A 37 7.30 23.41 24.76
C GLU A 37 6.34 22.59 25.62
N THR A 38 5.03 22.71 25.38
CA THR A 38 3.99 21.93 26.07
C THR A 38 4.14 20.44 25.80
N GLU A 39 4.61 20.07 24.61
CA GLU A 39 4.89 18.67 24.24
C GLU A 39 6.36 18.27 24.53
N GLY A 40 7.12 19.10 25.24
CA GLY A 40 8.50 18.82 25.66
C GLY A 40 9.54 18.92 24.53
N VAL A 41 9.29 19.74 23.51
CA VAL A 41 10.21 20.04 22.40
C VAL A 41 10.62 21.51 22.45
N SER A 42 11.91 21.80 22.22
CA SER A 42 12.38 23.18 22.11
C SER A 42 12.02 23.77 20.76
N SER A 43 11.22 24.85 20.73
CA SER A 43 10.93 25.61 19.50
C SER A 43 12.21 26.12 18.84
N ALA A 44 13.19 26.58 19.61
CA ALA A 44 14.50 27.00 19.09
C ALA A 44 15.25 25.87 18.36
N GLY A 45 15.07 24.61 18.79
CA GLY A 45 15.62 23.45 18.08
C GLY A 45 14.95 23.22 16.72
N ILE A 46 13.63 23.36 16.66
CA ILE A 46 12.86 23.25 15.42
C ILE A 46 13.26 24.38 14.45
N LEU A 47 13.38 25.62 14.93
CA LEU A 47 13.80 26.76 14.11
C LEU A 47 15.20 26.56 13.53
N ARG A 48 16.17 26.10 14.33
CA ARG A 48 17.51 25.77 13.82
C ARG A 48 17.49 24.72 12.71
N PHE A 49 16.60 23.72 12.79
CA PHE A 49 16.43 22.75 11.71
C PHE A 49 15.87 23.41 10.44
N ILE A 50 14.82 24.23 10.56
CA ILE A 50 14.21 24.93 9.43
C ILE A 50 15.24 25.84 8.75
N GLU A 51 15.98 26.65 9.51
CA GLU A 51 17.04 27.52 8.99
C GLU A 51 18.16 26.73 8.30
N ALA A 52 18.54 25.58 8.85
CA ALA A 52 19.56 24.72 8.24
C ALA A 52 19.06 24.12 6.92
N ALA A 53 17.77 23.74 6.86
CA ALA A 53 17.15 23.25 5.64
C ALA A 53 17.10 24.33 4.55
N GLU A 54 16.70 25.55 4.89
CA GLU A 54 16.67 26.70 3.96
C GLU A 54 18.05 27.06 3.41
N LYS A 55 19.11 26.89 4.21
CA LYS A 55 20.50 27.13 3.78
C LYS A 55 21.12 25.94 3.03
N SER A 56 20.42 24.80 2.97
CA SER A 56 20.92 23.61 2.30
C SER A 56 20.70 23.67 0.79
N LYS A 57 21.27 22.70 0.07
CA LYS A 57 20.99 22.51 -1.37
C LYS A 57 19.71 21.70 -1.64
N ASN A 58 19.01 21.27 -0.59
CA ASN A 58 17.81 20.45 -0.72
C ASN A 58 16.58 21.35 -0.90
N GLU A 59 15.74 21.01 -1.86
CA GLU A 59 14.46 21.69 -2.08
C GLU A 59 13.37 21.01 -1.25
N LEU A 60 13.22 21.43 0.01
CA LEU A 60 12.10 20.95 0.82
C LEU A 60 10.80 21.58 0.36
N HIS A 61 9.78 20.76 0.14
CA HIS A 61 8.45 21.24 -0.25
C HIS A 61 7.57 21.52 0.97
N SER A 62 7.69 20.69 2.02
CA SER A 62 6.86 20.80 3.22
C SER A 62 7.51 20.11 4.42
N PHE A 63 7.15 20.55 5.62
CA PHE A 63 7.55 19.98 6.90
C PHE A 63 6.35 19.92 7.83
N MET A 64 6.22 18.82 8.57
CA MET A 64 5.22 18.67 9.64
C MET A 64 5.83 17.80 10.75
N PHE A 65 5.80 18.29 11.98
CA PHE A 65 6.28 17.57 13.16
C PHE A 65 5.15 17.39 14.15
N LEU A 66 4.84 16.13 14.43
CA LEU A 66 3.90 15.73 15.47
C LEU A 66 4.61 15.15 16.69
N ARG A 67 4.09 15.46 17.88
CA ARG A 67 4.44 14.79 19.13
C ARG A 67 3.19 14.57 19.99
N HIS A 68 3.09 13.41 20.62
CA HIS A 68 1.91 12.98 21.39
C HIS A 68 0.58 13.11 20.60
N GLY A 69 0.63 12.84 19.30
CA GLY A 69 -0.52 12.94 18.40
C GLY A 69 -0.93 14.37 18.01
N LYS A 70 -0.16 15.40 18.38
CA LYS A 70 -0.45 16.80 18.08
C LYS A 70 0.62 17.41 17.16
N VAL A 71 0.20 18.23 16.20
CA VAL A 71 1.10 19.04 15.37
C VAL A 71 1.70 20.15 16.23
N ILE A 72 3.03 20.19 16.30
CA ILE A 72 3.79 21.20 17.08
C ILE A 72 4.56 22.17 16.19
N ALA A 73 4.76 21.83 14.91
CA ALA A 73 5.30 22.71 13.88
C ALA A 73 4.89 22.18 12.50
N GLU A 74 4.53 23.06 11.58
CA GLU A 74 4.27 22.72 10.18
C GLU A 74 4.57 23.92 9.28
N GLY A 75 4.96 23.66 8.03
CA GLY A 75 5.29 24.70 7.06
C GLY A 75 5.42 24.16 5.64
N TRP A 76 5.23 25.04 4.66
CA TRP A 76 5.33 24.76 3.23
C TRP A 76 6.15 25.85 2.57
N TRP A 77 7.21 25.48 1.86
CA TRP A 77 8.02 26.44 1.12
C TRP A 77 7.32 26.83 -0.18
N ASP A 78 7.45 28.08 -0.61
CA ASP A 78 6.86 28.53 -1.88
C ASP A 78 7.50 27.79 -3.07
N PRO A 79 6.73 27.34 -4.10
CA PRO A 79 5.29 27.55 -4.33
C PRO A 79 4.37 26.48 -3.72
N TYR A 80 4.88 25.54 -2.92
CA TYR A 80 4.12 24.43 -2.36
C TYR A 80 3.08 24.90 -1.32
N LYS A 81 1.98 24.14 -1.21
CA LYS A 81 0.82 24.43 -0.36
C LYS A 81 0.31 23.14 0.31
N PRO A 82 -0.38 23.21 1.47
CA PRO A 82 -0.89 22.05 2.20
C PRO A 82 -1.83 21.14 1.41
N ASP A 83 -2.57 21.70 0.45
CA ASP A 83 -3.55 21.01 -0.39
C ASP A 83 -2.98 20.54 -1.74
N LEU A 84 -1.70 20.83 -2.01
CA LEU A 84 -1.06 20.42 -3.24
C LEU A 84 -0.71 18.92 -3.20
N LYS A 85 -1.19 18.17 -4.18
CA LYS A 85 -0.85 16.75 -4.33
C LYS A 85 0.62 16.59 -4.72
N GLN A 86 1.28 15.61 -4.11
CA GLN A 86 2.69 15.30 -4.37
C GLN A 86 2.85 13.82 -4.75
N SER A 87 3.78 13.56 -5.67
CA SER A 87 4.25 12.21 -5.94
C SER A 87 5.14 11.74 -4.80
N VAL A 88 4.64 10.80 -3.99
CA VAL A 88 5.37 10.28 -2.82
C VAL A 88 6.21 9.03 -3.12
N TYR A 89 6.23 8.60 -4.39
CA TYR A 89 6.99 7.46 -4.90
C TYR A 89 6.90 6.24 -3.97
N SER A 90 8.03 5.72 -3.49
CA SER A 90 8.11 4.50 -2.70
C SER A 90 7.43 4.56 -1.34
N LEU A 91 7.00 5.74 -0.87
CA LEU A 91 6.10 5.83 0.28
C LEU A 91 4.79 5.05 0.02
N SER A 92 4.37 4.92 -1.25
CA SER A 92 3.24 4.08 -1.65
C SER A 92 3.32 2.64 -1.11
N LYS A 93 4.54 2.08 -1.00
CA LYS A 93 4.77 0.72 -0.50
C LYS A 93 4.30 0.53 0.93
N THR A 94 4.35 1.58 1.76
CA THR A 94 3.81 1.55 3.13
C THR A 94 2.29 1.38 3.14
N PHE A 95 1.59 2.01 2.19
CA PHE A 95 0.15 1.83 2.06
C PHE A 95 -0.20 0.44 1.54
N THR A 96 0.53 -0.04 0.51
CA THR A 96 0.36 -1.41 -0.01
C THR A 96 0.63 -2.46 1.07
N SER A 97 1.71 -2.34 1.84
CA SER A 97 2.01 -3.30 2.92
C SER A 97 0.98 -3.24 4.06
N THR A 98 0.44 -2.06 4.35
CA THR A 98 -0.68 -1.90 5.30
C THR A 98 -1.93 -2.62 4.79
N ALA A 99 -2.27 -2.48 3.50
CA ALA A 99 -3.40 -3.19 2.89
C ALA A 99 -3.22 -4.72 2.94
N VAL A 100 -2.00 -5.22 2.71
CA VAL A 100 -1.69 -6.64 2.89
C VAL A 100 -1.85 -7.07 4.36
N GLY A 101 -1.41 -6.24 5.32
CA GLY A 101 -1.63 -6.49 6.75
C GLY A 101 -3.11 -6.58 7.13
N LEU A 102 -3.96 -5.71 6.56
CA LEU A 102 -5.41 -5.78 6.71
C LEU A 102 -5.97 -7.07 6.12
N ALA A 103 -5.57 -7.44 4.89
CA ALA A 103 -6.01 -8.68 4.24
C ALA A 103 -5.61 -9.93 5.05
N VAL A 104 -4.42 -9.94 5.67
CA VAL A 104 -4.01 -11.00 6.61
C VAL A 104 -4.92 -11.02 7.83
N SER A 105 -5.21 -9.86 8.44
CA SER A 105 -6.07 -9.77 9.63
C SER A 105 -7.51 -10.24 9.37
N GLU A 106 -7.97 -10.09 8.12
CA GLU A 106 -9.27 -10.55 7.64
C GLU A 106 -9.26 -12.00 7.14
N ASN A 107 -8.14 -12.72 7.29
CA ASN A 107 -7.94 -14.10 6.79
C ASN A 107 -8.16 -14.26 5.27
N ARG A 108 -7.93 -13.21 4.48
CA ARG A 108 -8.05 -13.25 3.02
C ARG A 108 -6.81 -13.82 2.34
N LEU A 109 -5.66 -13.72 2.99
CA LEU A 109 -4.40 -14.33 2.57
C LEU A 109 -3.53 -14.61 3.79
N LYS A 110 -2.50 -15.43 3.63
CA LYS A 110 -1.44 -15.65 4.61
C LYS A 110 -0.10 -15.20 4.04
N LEU A 111 0.79 -14.75 4.92
CA LEU A 111 2.17 -14.40 4.53
C LEU A 111 2.95 -15.58 3.93
N THR A 112 2.55 -16.81 4.26
CA THR A 112 3.14 -18.05 3.74
C THR A 112 2.56 -18.51 2.41
N ASP A 113 1.50 -17.86 1.91
CA ASP A 113 0.89 -18.23 0.64
C ASP A 113 1.89 -18.03 -0.49
N LYS A 114 1.84 -18.93 -1.48
CA LYS A 114 2.75 -18.89 -2.63
C LYS A 114 2.31 -17.80 -3.59
N VAL A 115 3.23 -16.98 -4.07
CA VAL A 115 2.90 -15.90 -5.01
C VAL A 115 2.20 -16.44 -6.25
N ILE A 116 2.68 -17.57 -6.78
CA ILE A 116 2.11 -18.22 -7.96
C ILE A 116 0.64 -18.65 -7.79
N SER A 117 0.14 -18.87 -6.56
CA SER A 117 -1.26 -19.28 -6.37
C SER A 117 -2.26 -18.15 -6.63
N PHE A 118 -1.80 -16.89 -6.64
CA PHE A 118 -2.64 -15.73 -6.94
C PHE A 118 -2.73 -15.43 -8.44
N PHE A 119 -1.83 -15.98 -9.27
CA PHE A 119 -1.71 -15.67 -10.69
C PHE A 119 -1.67 -16.94 -11.57
N PRO A 120 -2.66 -17.86 -11.47
CA PRO A 120 -2.61 -19.15 -12.15
C PRO A 120 -2.60 -19.04 -13.69
N ASN A 121 -3.07 -17.93 -14.25
CA ASN A 121 -3.16 -17.72 -15.70
C ASN A 121 -1.94 -16.98 -16.30
N ASP A 122 -1.02 -16.53 -15.46
CA ASP A 122 0.13 -15.70 -15.86
C ASP A 122 1.48 -16.39 -15.61
N LEU A 123 1.44 -17.67 -15.25
CA LEU A 123 2.63 -18.47 -14.99
C LEU A 123 3.45 -18.66 -16.27
N PRO A 124 4.79 -18.69 -16.16
CA PRO A 124 5.64 -19.13 -17.27
C PRO A 124 5.43 -20.61 -17.56
N ASP A 125 5.83 -21.06 -18.76
CA ASP A 125 5.71 -22.46 -19.20
C ASP A 125 6.38 -23.47 -18.25
N SER A 126 7.40 -23.03 -17.51
CA SER A 126 8.07 -23.84 -16.49
C SER A 126 8.24 -23.06 -15.20
N ILE A 127 7.90 -23.70 -14.08
CA ILE A 127 8.01 -23.12 -12.74
C ILE A 127 9.31 -23.63 -12.12
N SER A 128 10.26 -22.72 -11.86
CA SER A 128 11.49 -23.08 -11.15
C SER A 128 11.22 -23.38 -9.67
N THR A 129 12.11 -24.12 -9.01
CA THR A 129 12.00 -24.42 -7.58
C THR A 129 11.82 -23.16 -6.75
N PHE A 130 12.63 -22.12 -6.98
CA PHE A 130 12.55 -20.87 -6.23
C PHE A 130 11.30 -20.05 -6.54
N LEU A 131 10.79 -20.08 -7.77
CA LEU A 131 9.50 -19.45 -8.09
C LEU A 131 8.34 -20.16 -7.37
N GLY A 132 8.37 -21.49 -7.31
CA GLY A 132 7.38 -22.28 -6.55
C GLY A 132 7.47 -22.09 -5.03
N GLU A 133 8.63 -21.71 -4.52
CA GLU A 133 8.85 -21.45 -3.10
C GLU A 133 8.47 -20.03 -2.67
N LEU A 134 8.47 -19.06 -3.60
CA LEU A 134 8.28 -17.63 -3.32
C LEU A 134 6.95 -17.36 -2.59
N THR A 135 7.02 -16.66 -1.45
CA THR A 135 5.86 -16.33 -0.61
C THR A 135 5.51 -14.85 -0.62
N VAL A 136 4.30 -14.50 -0.15
CA VAL A 136 3.87 -13.11 0.09
C VAL A 136 4.83 -12.38 1.05
N LYS A 137 5.35 -13.09 2.08
CA LYS A 137 6.34 -12.54 3.01
C LYS A 137 7.59 -12.06 2.27
N ASP A 138 8.09 -12.86 1.33
CA ASP A 138 9.33 -12.55 0.60
C ASP A 138 9.18 -11.31 -0.29
N LEU A 139 7.99 -11.08 -0.85
CA LEU A 139 7.67 -9.84 -1.56
C LEU A 139 7.68 -8.63 -0.60
N LEU A 140 7.02 -8.75 0.56
CA LEU A 140 6.93 -7.68 1.56
C LEU A 140 8.30 -7.28 2.13
N THR A 141 9.19 -8.25 2.32
CA THR A 141 10.55 -8.04 2.83
C THR A 141 11.57 -7.77 1.72
N MET A 142 11.12 -7.70 0.46
CA MET A 142 11.99 -7.52 -0.72
C MET A 142 13.15 -8.50 -0.77
N SER A 143 12.87 -9.75 -0.41
CA SER A 143 13.81 -10.85 -0.41
C SER A 143 13.41 -11.91 -1.45
N VAL A 144 13.08 -11.45 -2.66
CA VAL A 144 12.57 -12.29 -3.75
C VAL A 144 13.64 -13.25 -4.27
N GLY A 145 14.91 -12.82 -4.29
CA GLY A 145 16.03 -13.58 -4.83
C GLY A 145 16.30 -13.37 -6.34
N GLN A 146 15.65 -12.38 -6.96
CA GLN A 146 16.01 -11.88 -8.29
C GLN A 146 17.29 -11.04 -8.18
N GLU A 147 18.21 -11.17 -9.14
CA GLU A 147 19.40 -10.32 -9.25
C GLU A 147 19.83 -10.26 -10.73
N PRO A 148 20.09 -9.06 -11.30
CA PRO A 148 19.94 -7.71 -10.71
C PRO A 148 18.47 -7.30 -10.52
N ASP A 149 18.21 -6.08 -10.02
CA ASP A 149 16.84 -5.52 -9.88
C ASP A 149 16.11 -5.53 -11.24
N PRO A 150 15.00 -6.29 -11.37
CA PRO A 150 14.31 -6.42 -12.64
C PRO A 150 13.38 -5.25 -12.96
N THR A 151 13.18 -4.31 -12.04
CA THR A 151 12.20 -3.22 -12.16
C THR A 151 12.28 -2.53 -13.52
N PHE A 152 13.45 -2.02 -13.90
CA PHE A 152 13.59 -1.29 -15.16
C PHE A 152 13.48 -2.20 -16.39
N ALA A 153 14.06 -3.40 -16.33
CA ALA A 153 14.06 -4.33 -17.45
C ALA A 153 12.64 -4.82 -17.79
N VAL A 154 11.83 -5.11 -16.77
CA VAL A 154 10.44 -5.53 -16.96
C VAL A 154 9.58 -4.34 -17.37
N ALA A 155 9.68 -3.20 -16.68
CA ALA A 155 8.85 -2.03 -16.95
C ALA A 155 9.07 -1.44 -18.36
N SER A 156 10.27 -1.58 -18.91
CA SER A 156 10.60 -1.08 -20.27
C SER A 156 10.19 -2.03 -21.39
N LYS A 157 10.10 -3.34 -21.15
CA LYS A 157 9.90 -4.37 -22.19
C LYS A 157 8.52 -5.00 -22.19
N ASN A 158 7.89 -5.11 -21.02
CA ASN A 158 6.65 -5.85 -20.87
C ASN A 158 5.48 -4.91 -20.64
N ARG A 159 4.40 -5.13 -21.40
CA ARG A 159 3.11 -4.47 -21.12
C ARG A 159 2.40 -5.07 -19.91
N ASP A 160 2.72 -6.32 -19.59
CA ASP A 160 2.19 -7.07 -18.46
C ASP A 160 3.33 -7.33 -17.45
N TRP A 161 3.30 -6.57 -16.35
CA TRP A 161 4.35 -6.64 -15.34
C TRP A 161 4.25 -7.88 -14.46
N VAL A 162 3.06 -8.49 -14.34
CA VAL A 162 2.86 -9.76 -13.62
C VAL A 162 3.63 -10.85 -14.36
N LYS A 163 3.34 -11.02 -15.65
CA LYS A 163 4.05 -12.00 -16.49
C LYS A 163 5.56 -11.73 -16.55
N GLY A 164 5.94 -10.46 -16.70
CA GLY A 164 7.35 -10.07 -16.71
C GLY A 164 8.07 -10.41 -15.40
N PHE A 165 7.43 -10.19 -14.25
CA PHE A 165 7.98 -10.56 -12.94
C PHE A 165 8.10 -12.07 -12.78
N LEU A 166 7.04 -12.83 -13.08
CA LEU A 166 7.01 -14.29 -12.92
C LEU A 166 7.96 -15.02 -13.88
N ALA A 167 8.21 -14.45 -15.06
CA ALA A 167 9.19 -14.97 -16.02
C ALA A 167 10.64 -14.58 -15.71
N THR A 168 10.85 -13.61 -14.80
CA THR A 168 12.20 -13.19 -14.42
C THR A 168 12.83 -14.25 -13.50
N PRO A 169 14.04 -14.77 -13.81
CA PRO A 169 14.70 -15.78 -13.00
C PRO A 169 14.92 -15.34 -11.55
N ILE A 170 14.54 -16.22 -10.62
CA ILE A 170 14.90 -16.13 -9.20
C ILE A 170 16.14 -16.99 -9.00
N VAL A 171 17.28 -16.36 -8.72
CA VAL A 171 18.60 -17.02 -8.68
C VAL A 171 19.07 -17.34 -7.26
N HIS A 172 18.52 -16.64 -6.26
CA HIS A 172 18.72 -16.93 -4.84
C HIS A 172 17.45 -17.50 -4.23
N LYS A 173 17.59 -18.31 -3.18
CA LYS A 173 16.43 -18.82 -2.45
C LYS A 173 15.58 -17.65 -1.90
N PRO A 174 14.25 -17.66 -2.06
CA PRO A 174 13.40 -16.63 -1.46
C PRO A 174 13.60 -16.53 0.05
N GLY A 175 13.61 -15.30 0.56
CA GLY A 175 13.80 -15.01 1.97
C GLY A 175 15.25 -14.91 2.44
N THR A 176 16.25 -15.15 1.57
CA THR A 176 17.66 -15.20 2.00
C THR A 176 18.49 -13.97 1.63
N VAL A 177 18.18 -13.30 0.53
CA VAL A 177 18.92 -12.11 0.05
C VAL A 177 17.96 -10.95 -0.13
N PHE A 178 18.25 -9.84 0.54
CA PHE A 178 17.52 -8.58 0.35
C PHE A 178 17.98 -7.88 -0.93
N LEU A 179 17.02 -7.48 -1.76
CA LEU A 179 17.23 -6.58 -2.88
C LEU A 179 16.02 -5.66 -3.01
N TYR A 180 16.24 -4.35 -2.86
CA TYR A 180 15.18 -3.37 -3.04
C TYR A 180 14.64 -3.42 -4.48
N ASN A 181 13.36 -3.78 -4.64
CA ASN A 181 12.75 -4.07 -5.93
C ASN A 181 11.30 -3.54 -5.95
N SER A 182 10.96 -2.69 -6.92
CA SER A 182 9.60 -2.12 -6.99
C SER A 182 8.57 -3.07 -7.59
N LEU A 183 8.97 -4.05 -8.41
CA LEU A 183 8.05 -5.09 -8.89
C LEU A 183 7.60 -6.00 -7.75
N ALA A 184 8.45 -6.27 -6.75
CA ALA A 184 8.03 -7.04 -5.57
C ALA A 184 6.84 -6.37 -4.86
N SER A 185 6.86 -5.03 -4.74
CA SER A 185 5.72 -4.27 -4.19
C SER A 185 4.52 -4.21 -5.15
N PHE A 186 4.73 -4.18 -6.46
CA PHE A 186 3.65 -4.24 -7.45
C PHE A 186 2.91 -5.59 -7.40
N MET A 187 3.62 -6.69 -7.18
CA MET A 187 2.99 -8.01 -7.04
C MET A 187 2.09 -8.13 -5.78
N LEU A 188 2.19 -7.19 -4.84
CA LEU A 188 1.35 -7.12 -3.64
C LEU A 188 0.10 -6.23 -3.82
N SER A 189 -0.06 -5.55 -4.96
CA SER A 189 -1.16 -4.63 -5.22
C SER A 189 -2.33 -5.24 -5.98
#